data_AF-A0A7X6ZXQ6-F1
#
_entry.id   AF-A0A7X6ZXQ6-F1
#
_cell.length_a   1.000
_cell.length_b   1.000
_cell.length_c   1.000
_cell.angle_alpha   90.00
_cell.angle_beta   90.00
_cell.angle_gamma   90.00
#
_symmetry.space_group_name_H-M   'P 1'
#
loop_
_entity.id
_entity.type
_entity.pdbx_description
1 polymer ?
#
loop_
_entity_poly.entity_id
_entity_poly.type
_entity_poly.pdbx_seq_one_letter_code
_entity_poly.pdbx_strand_id
1 'polypeptide(L)'
;MQADFERDLSALASSELALYNELAVLVRQEHECVVSGDMESLLSILTDKQDVISRQERVQEGWNSLCGEIGLEEGREGPVFWEKIADLLDNSGTEELKSSLVAIRDTARRVLDEEMEVQKLLEVHVKDLRRQMLQLSRAKKAVRGYSANGGMI
;
A
#
# COMPACT_ATOMS: atom_id res chain seq x y z
N MET A 1 8.88 29.84 15.83
CA MET A 1 8.76 29.84 14.36
C MET A 1 9.70 28.82 13.73
N GLN A 2 11.02 28.98 13.75
CA GLN A 2 11.95 27.97 13.18
C GLN A 2 11.91 26.61 13.92
N ALA A 3 11.93 26.62 15.25
CA ALA A 3 11.82 25.40 16.05
C ALA A 3 10.43 24.71 15.96
N ASP A 4 9.37 25.47 15.69
CA ASP A 4 8.03 24.90 15.48
C ASP A 4 7.96 24.20 14.11
N PHE A 5 8.52 24.84 13.07
CA PHE A 5 8.62 24.28 11.73
C PHE A 5 9.42 22.97 11.69
N GLU A 6 10.61 22.94 12.32
CA GLU A 6 11.45 21.74 12.41
C GLU A 6 10.72 20.58 13.10
N ARG A 7 10.00 20.88 14.20
CA ARG A 7 9.20 19.89 14.91
C ARG A 7 8.08 19.34 14.04
N ASP A 8 7.35 20.20 13.34
CA ASP A 8 6.20 19.81 12.54
C ASP A 8 6.65 19.00 11.30
N LEU A 9 7.78 19.35 10.70
CA LEU A 9 8.44 18.61 9.63
C LEU A 9 8.91 17.22 10.09
N SER A 10 9.56 17.13 11.25
CA SER A 10 9.99 15.86 11.84
C SER A 10 8.78 14.97 12.21
N ALA A 11 7.70 15.56 12.70
CA ALA A 11 6.46 14.86 12.99
C ALA A 11 5.80 14.30 11.72
N LEU A 12 5.78 15.06 10.61
CA LEU A 12 5.28 14.58 9.32
C LEU A 12 6.10 13.41 8.79
N ALA A 13 7.44 13.53 8.77
CA ALA A 13 8.31 12.45 8.32
C ALA A 13 8.16 11.18 9.19
N SER A 14 8.09 11.34 10.51
CA SER A 14 7.91 10.21 11.43
C SER A 14 6.55 9.54 11.26
N SER A 15 5.49 10.33 11.10
CA SER A 15 4.13 9.82 10.85
C SER A 15 4.06 9.05 9.53
N GLU A 16 4.64 9.60 8.46
CA GLU A 16 4.68 8.94 7.16
C GLU A 16 5.42 7.61 7.19
N LEU A 17 6.59 7.58 7.84
CA LEU A 17 7.36 6.35 7.99
C LEU A 17 6.58 5.30 8.80
N ALA A 18 5.89 5.71 9.87
CA ALA A 18 5.05 4.82 10.66
C ALA A 18 3.92 4.21 9.82
N LEU A 19 3.25 5.02 9.00
CA LEU A 19 2.19 4.54 8.09
C LEU A 19 2.72 3.57 7.04
N TYR A 20 3.89 3.81 6.46
CA TYR A 20 4.49 2.85 5.52
C TYR A 20 4.90 1.53 6.20
N ASN A 21 5.37 1.59 7.44
CA ASN A 21 5.67 0.37 8.20
C ASN A 21 4.38 -0.40 8.57
N GLU A 22 3.32 0.30 8.95
CA GLU A 22 2.00 -0.29 9.20
C GLU A 22 1.47 -0.96 7.93
N LEU A 23 1.54 -0.26 6.79
CA LEU A 23 1.15 -0.81 5.49
C LEU A 23 1.96 -2.07 5.17
N ALA A 24 3.29 -2.06 5.40
CA ALA A 24 4.14 -3.24 5.19
C ALA A 24 3.70 -4.46 6.01
N VAL A 25 3.23 -4.27 7.24
CA VAL A 25 2.68 -5.36 8.06
C VAL A 25 1.40 -5.91 7.42
N LEU A 26 0.50 -5.02 6.98
CA LEU A 26 -0.76 -5.42 6.34
C LEU A 26 -0.51 -6.16 5.02
N VAL A 27 0.44 -5.75 4.20
CA VAL A 27 0.80 -6.44 2.94
C VAL A 27 1.27 -7.88 3.22
N ARG A 28 2.07 -8.08 4.26
CA ARG A 28 2.52 -9.43 4.65
C ARG A 28 1.37 -10.30 5.14
N GLN A 29 0.48 -9.74 5.94
CA GLN A 29 -0.73 -10.45 6.38
C GLN A 29 -1.64 -10.79 5.20
N GLU A 30 -1.76 -9.88 4.23
CA GLU A 30 -2.49 -10.12 2.98
C GLU A 30 -1.89 -11.31 2.23
N HIS A 31 -0.56 -11.31 2.05
CA HIS A 31 0.15 -12.42 1.43
C HIS A 31 -0.18 -13.76 2.12
N GLU A 32 -0.15 -13.81 3.45
CA GLU A 32 -0.50 -15.01 4.22
C GLU A 32 -1.95 -15.46 4.01
N CYS A 33 -2.90 -14.52 3.97
CA CYS A 33 -4.32 -14.81 3.70
C CYS A 33 -4.52 -15.35 2.28
N VAL A 34 -3.84 -14.78 1.29
CA VAL A 34 -3.89 -15.25 -0.10
C VAL A 34 -3.34 -16.67 -0.21
N VAL A 35 -2.19 -16.95 0.41
CA VAL A 35 -1.57 -18.28 0.39
C VAL A 35 -2.43 -19.33 1.10
N SER A 36 -3.07 -18.98 2.21
CA SER A 36 -3.94 -19.88 2.98
C SER A 36 -5.36 -20.02 2.40
N GLY A 37 -5.75 -19.13 1.47
CA GLY A 37 -7.09 -19.10 0.90
C GLY A 37 -8.16 -18.53 1.82
N ASP A 38 -7.75 -17.81 2.88
CA ASP A 38 -8.66 -17.17 3.83
C ASP A 38 -9.19 -15.83 3.27
N MET A 39 -10.31 -15.93 2.56
CA MET A 39 -10.94 -14.77 1.91
C MET A 39 -11.68 -13.85 2.90
N GLU A 40 -12.05 -14.32 4.09
CA GLU A 40 -12.73 -13.50 5.09
C GLU A 40 -11.73 -12.55 5.75
N SER A 41 -10.59 -13.09 6.19
CA SER A 41 -9.49 -12.28 6.74
C SER A 41 -8.90 -11.32 5.70
N LEU A 42 -8.84 -11.74 4.42
CA LEU A 42 -8.41 -10.87 3.33
C LEU A 42 -9.26 -9.59 3.20
N LEU A 43 -10.59 -9.69 3.33
CA LEU A 43 -11.48 -8.52 3.25
C LEU A 43 -11.28 -7.53 4.41
N SER A 44 -10.97 -8.05 5.61
CA SER A 44 -10.63 -7.21 6.76
C SER A 44 -9.34 -6.45 6.48
N ILE A 45 -8.30 -7.14 6.03
CA ILE A 45 -6.99 -6.53 5.74
C ILE A 45 -7.11 -5.46 4.67
N LEU A 46 -7.88 -5.70 3.60
CA LEU A 46 -8.11 -4.69 2.56
C LEU A 46 -8.79 -3.43 3.13
N THR A 47 -9.69 -3.58 4.10
CA THR A 47 -10.34 -2.46 4.77
C THR A 47 -9.34 -1.67 5.61
N ASP A 48 -8.49 -2.36 6.37
CA ASP A 48 -7.45 -1.76 7.20
C ASP A 48 -6.41 -1.01 6.34
N LYS A 49 -6.05 -1.56 5.17
CA LYS A 49 -5.17 -0.90 4.19
C LYS A 49 -5.78 0.40 3.66
N GLN A 50 -7.10 0.44 3.40
CA GLN A 50 -7.77 1.67 2.97
C GLN A 50 -7.71 2.76 4.05
N ASP A 51 -7.86 2.41 5.33
CA ASP A 51 -7.70 3.37 6.43
C ASP A 51 -6.28 3.93 6.50
N VAL A 52 -5.25 3.09 6.33
CA VAL A 52 -3.86 3.54 6.25
C VAL A 52 -3.64 4.48 5.06
N ILE A 53 -4.17 4.15 3.88
CA ILE A 53 -4.07 5.00 2.68
C ILE A 53 -4.72 6.37 2.92
N SER A 54 -5.92 6.41 3.51
CA SER A 54 -6.57 7.67 3.86
C SER A 54 -5.76 8.50 4.87
N ARG A 55 -5.04 7.85 5.79
CA ARG A 55 -4.11 8.55 6.70
C ARG A 55 -2.86 9.07 5.96
N GLN A 56 -2.34 8.33 4.99
CA GLN A 56 -1.22 8.77 4.14
C GLN A 56 -1.60 10.00 3.30
N GLU A 57 -2.82 10.05 2.75
CA GLU A 57 -3.32 11.22 2.02
C GLU A 57 -3.31 12.48 2.89
N ARG A 58 -3.74 12.39 4.16
CA ARG A 58 -3.68 13.52 5.10
C ARG A 58 -2.25 13.96 5.42
N VAL A 59 -1.31 13.03 5.50
CA VAL A 59 0.11 13.37 5.69
C VAL A 59 0.65 14.09 4.46
N GLN A 60 0.25 13.66 3.25
CA GLN A 60 0.61 14.35 2.01
C GLN A 60 0.01 15.76 1.93
N GLU A 61 -1.24 15.94 2.37
CA GLU A 61 -1.84 17.27 2.52
C GLU A 61 -1.04 18.13 3.51
N GLY A 62 -0.60 17.56 4.64
CA GLY A 62 0.26 18.22 5.62
C GLY A 62 1.59 18.68 5.03
N TRP A 63 2.25 17.84 4.22
CA TRP A 63 3.44 18.22 3.47
C TRP A 63 3.18 19.39 2.51
N ASN A 64 2.06 19.37 1.79
CA ASN A 64 1.69 20.44 0.87
C ASN A 64 1.40 21.75 1.61
N SER A 65 0.69 21.69 2.75
CA SER A 65 0.46 22.86 3.61
C SER A 65 1.77 23.45 4.11
N LEU A 66 2.69 22.61 4.60
CA LEU A 66 3.99 23.06 5.07
C LEU A 66 4.83 23.71 3.96
N CYS A 67 4.81 23.16 2.75
CA CYS A 67 5.46 23.79 1.58
C CYS A 67 4.83 25.14 1.24
N GLY A 68 3.50 25.25 1.29
CA GLY A 68 2.78 26.50 1.06
C GLY A 68 3.11 27.59 2.10
N GLU A 69 3.25 27.22 3.37
CA GLU A 69 3.62 28.15 4.45
C GLU A 69 5.00 28.78 4.26
N ILE A 70 5.94 28.05 3.66
CA ILE A 70 7.28 28.55 3.32
C ILE A 70 7.38 29.17 1.92
N GLY A 71 6.24 29.31 1.22
CA GLY A 71 6.14 29.96 -0.07
C GLY A 71 6.64 29.13 -1.25
N LEU A 72 6.61 27.80 -1.13
CA LEU A 72 6.97 26.88 -2.21
C LEU A 72 5.71 26.41 -2.94
N GLU A 73 5.69 26.59 -4.26
CA GLU A 73 4.66 26.03 -5.14
C GLU A 73 4.96 24.58 -5.54
N GLU A 74 6.24 24.19 -5.46
CA GLU A 74 6.70 22.83 -5.75
C GLU A 74 6.69 21.97 -4.47
N GLY A 75 6.38 20.68 -4.61
CA GLY A 75 6.42 19.72 -3.51
C GLY A 75 7.85 19.39 -3.06
N ARG A 76 7.96 18.60 -1.98
CA ARG A 76 9.24 18.22 -1.33
C ARG A 76 10.30 17.52 -2.20
N GLU A 77 9.92 17.07 -3.40
CA GLU A 77 10.82 16.39 -4.34
C GLU A 77 11.63 17.37 -5.20
N GLY A 78 11.24 18.65 -5.24
CA GLY A 78 11.91 19.68 -6.04
C GLY A 78 13.22 20.18 -5.39
N PRO A 79 14.19 20.64 -6.20
CA PRO A 79 15.44 21.22 -5.68
C PRO A 79 15.19 22.50 -4.86
N VAL A 80 14.17 23.28 -5.21
CA VAL A 80 13.79 24.52 -4.51
C VAL A 80 13.40 24.26 -3.06
N PHE A 81 12.78 23.11 -2.78
CA PHE A 81 12.47 22.69 -1.42
C PHE A 81 13.74 22.51 -0.59
N TRP A 82 14.75 21.83 -1.13
CA TRP A 82 15.99 21.54 -0.42
C TRP A 82 16.85 22.77 -0.20
N GLU A 83 16.85 23.71 -1.14
CA GLU A 83 17.48 25.03 -0.95
C GLU A 83 16.81 25.76 0.22
N LYS A 84 15.47 25.78 0.25
CA LYS A 84 14.72 26.44 1.32
C LYS A 84 14.91 25.78 2.69
N ILE A 85 14.97 24.45 2.73
CA ILE A 85 15.23 23.69 3.96
C ILE A 85 16.65 23.95 4.47
N ALA A 86 17.65 24.03 3.60
CA ALA A 86 19.03 24.31 4.01
C ALA A 86 19.20 25.72 4.62
N ASP A 87 18.35 26.68 4.24
CA ASP A 87 18.30 28.01 4.84
C ASP A 87 17.57 28.03 6.20
N LEU A 88 16.63 27.09 6.42
CA LEU A 88 15.73 27.04 7.58
C LEU A 88 16.14 26.04 8.66
N LEU A 89 16.93 25.02 8.31
CA LEU A 89 17.47 24.04 9.24
C LEU A 89 18.98 24.18 9.29
N ASP A 90 19.58 23.74 10.40
CA ASP A 90 21.02 23.56 10.41
C ASP A 90 21.42 22.32 9.57
N ASN A 91 22.73 22.13 9.40
CA ASN A 91 23.24 20.98 8.65
C ASN A 91 22.83 19.64 9.27
N SER A 92 22.63 19.57 10.60
CA SER A 92 22.22 18.33 11.27
C SER A 92 20.78 17.98 10.93
N GLY A 93 19.85 18.92 11.14
CA GLY A 93 18.42 18.73 10.86
C GLY A 93 18.15 18.48 9.38
N THR A 94 18.90 19.11 8.48
CA THR A 94 18.79 18.85 7.03
C THR A 94 19.18 17.42 6.67
N GLU A 95 20.29 16.91 7.22
CA GLU A 95 20.74 15.53 6.95
C GLU A 95 19.84 14.48 7.62
N GLU A 96 19.33 14.77 8.82
CA GLU A 96 18.34 13.92 9.51
C GLU A 96 17.03 13.80 8.70
N LEU A 97 16.54 14.91 8.15
CA LEU A 97 15.37 14.91 7.27
C LEU A 97 15.63 14.07 6.01
N LYS A 98 16.76 14.28 5.34
CA LYS A 98 17.13 13.49 4.15
C LYS A 98 17.17 12.01 4.47
N SER A 99 17.81 11.62 5.57
CA SER A 99 17.88 10.23 6.02
C SER A 99 16.47 9.64 6.23
N SER A 100 15.59 10.40 6.87
CA SER A 100 14.21 10.00 7.12
C SER A 100 13.42 9.79 5.82
N LEU A 101 13.53 10.72 4.86
CA LEU A 101 12.87 10.59 3.56
C LEU A 101 13.42 9.44 2.71
N VAL A 102 14.73 9.16 2.79
CA VAL A 102 15.32 7.96 2.17
C VAL A 102 14.73 6.70 2.79
N ALA A 103 14.63 6.62 4.12
CA ALA A 103 14.02 5.48 4.80
C ALA A 103 12.55 5.28 4.44
N ILE A 104 11.79 6.36 4.30
CA ILE A 104 10.41 6.34 3.81
C ILE A 104 10.37 5.74 2.40
N ARG A 105 11.14 6.28 1.46
CA ARG A 105 11.17 5.81 0.07
C ARG A 105 11.55 4.34 -0.04
N ASP A 106 12.56 3.91 0.71
CA ASP A 106 13.03 2.53 0.71
C ASP A 106 11.99 1.58 1.30
N THR A 107 11.20 2.04 2.27
CA THR A 107 10.06 1.27 2.84
C THR A 107 8.90 1.22 1.85
N ALA A 108 8.52 2.35 1.27
CA ALA A 108 7.47 2.44 0.25
C ALA A 108 7.77 1.53 -0.96
N ARG A 109 9.03 1.50 -1.41
CA ARG A 109 9.46 0.62 -2.49
C ARG A 109 9.32 -0.86 -2.14
N ARG A 110 9.76 -1.25 -0.94
CA ARG A 110 9.60 -2.64 -0.46
C ARG A 110 8.14 -3.06 -0.38
N VAL A 111 7.29 -2.18 0.14
CA VAL A 111 5.83 -2.38 0.20
C VAL A 111 5.26 -2.58 -1.20
N LEU A 112 5.62 -1.73 -2.17
CA LEU A 112 5.16 -1.85 -3.54
C LEU A 112 5.60 -3.17 -4.20
N ASP A 113 6.85 -3.57 -3.98
CA ASP A 113 7.36 -4.84 -4.50
C ASP A 113 6.58 -6.04 -3.89
N GLU A 114 6.31 -6.02 -2.58
CA GLU A 114 5.50 -7.04 -1.90
C GLU A 114 4.04 -7.07 -2.42
N GLU A 115 3.39 -5.92 -2.59
CA GLU A 115 2.04 -5.80 -3.18
C GLU A 115 1.95 -6.42 -4.58
N MET A 116 2.95 -6.15 -5.42
CA MET A 116 3.00 -6.70 -6.77
C MET A 116 3.07 -8.23 -6.77
N GLU A 117 3.75 -8.83 -5.80
CA GLU A 117 3.79 -10.29 -5.64
C GLU A 117 2.45 -10.85 -5.14
N VAL A 118 1.82 -10.20 -4.16
CA VAL A 118 0.49 -10.58 -3.67
C VAL A 118 -0.55 -10.53 -4.79
N GLN A 119 -0.54 -9.47 -5.60
CA GLN A 119 -1.42 -9.32 -6.74
C GLN A 119 -1.24 -10.46 -7.76
N LYS A 120 0.01 -10.84 -8.08
CA LYS A 120 0.29 -11.97 -8.99
C LYS A 120 -0.29 -13.28 -8.45
N LEU A 121 -0.16 -13.53 -7.15
CA LEU A 121 -0.71 -14.73 -6.51
C LEU A 121 -2.24 -14.75 -6.59
N LEU A 122 -2.90 -13.63 -6.27
CA LEU A 122 -4.35 -13.49 -6.41
C LEU A 122 -4.83 -13.78 -7.84
N GLU A 123 -4.13 -13.26 -8.85
CA GLU A 123 -4.46 -13.54 -10.26
C GLU A 123 -4.38 -15.02 -10.61
N VAL A 124 -3.39 -15.74 -10.07
CA VAL A 124 -3.26 -17.19 -10.24
C VAL A 124 -4.43 -17.92 -9.60
N HIS A 125 -4.78 -17.58 -8.35
CA HIS A 125 -5.91 -18.20 -7.66
C HIS A 125 -7.24 -17.96 -8.38
N VAL A 126 -7.47 -16.75 -8.90
CA VAL A 126 -8.67 -16.44 -9.70
C VAL A 126 -8.71 -17.27 -10.98
N LYS A 127 -7.58 -17.44 -11.67
CA LYS A 127 -7.50 -18.29 -12.88
C LYS A 127 -7.83 -19.75 -12.57
N ASP A 128 -7.34 -20.27 -11.45
CA ASP A 128 -7.59 -21.66 -11.04
C ASP A 128 -9.03 -21.89 -10.63
N LEU A 129 -9.64 -20.98 -9.86
CA LEU A 129 -11.07 -21.02 -9.54
C LEU A 129 -11.93 -21.04 -10.80
N ARG A 130 -11.63 -20.19 -11.79
CA ARG A 130 -12.34 -20.19 -13.09
C ARG A 130 -12.21 -21.54 -13.80
N ARG A 131 -11.02 -22.16 -13.79
CA ARG A 131 -10.79 -23.49 -14.39
C ARG A 131 -11.63 -24.57 -13.69
N GLN A 132 -11.66 -24.56 -12.35
CA GLN A 132 -12.45 -25.50 -11.56
C GLN A 132 -13.94 -25.34 -11.81
N MET A 133 -14.46 -24.11 -11.87
CA MET A 133 -15.86 -23.85 -12.22
C MET A 133 -16.23 -24.39 -13.60
N LEU A 134 -15.35 -24.21 -14.60
CA LEU A 134 -15.57 -24.76 -15.94
C LEU A 134 -15.61 -26.30 -15.92
N GLN A 135 -14.71 -26.95 -15.18
CA GLN A 135 -14.71 -28.40 -15.02
C GLN A 135 -15.99 -28.91 -14.34
N LEU A 136 -16.41 -28.28 -13.25
CA LEU A 136 -17.67 -28.60 -12.56
C LEU A 136 -18.88 -28.42 -13.47
N SER A 137 -18.92 -27.35 -14.27
CA SER A 137 -20.00 -27.12 -15.22
C SER A 137 -20.08 -28.22 -16.29
N ARG A 138 -18.92 -28.72 -16.76
CA ARG A 138 -18.83 -29.82 -17.73
C ARG A 138 -19.24 -31.14 -17.08
N ALA A 139 -18.77 -31.44 -15.87
CA ALA A 139 -19.14 -32.62 -15.12
C ALA A 139 -20.65 -32.65 -14.85
N LYS A 140 -21.25 -31.53 -14.41
CA LYS A 140 -22.70 -31.40 -14.19
C LYS A 140 -23.50 -31.61 -15.47
N LYS A 141 -23.02 -31.11 -16.62
CA LYS A 141 -23.65 -31.36 -17.93
C LYS A 141 -23.56 -32.84 -18.34
N ALA A 142 -22.40 -33.47 -18.14
CA ALA A 142 -22.21 -34.89 -18.43
C ALA A 142 -23.14 -35.77 -17.58
N VAL A 143 -23.19 -35.54 -16.26
CA VAL A 143 -24.09 -36.27 -15.33
C VAL A 143 -25.56 -36.12 -15.74
N ARG A 144 -26.00 -34.90 -16.08
CA ARG A 144 -27.37 -34.68 -16.59
C ARG A 144 -27.64 -35.42 -17.91
N GLY A 145 -26.66 -35.50 -18.81
CA GLY A 145 -26.76 -36.26 -20.05
C GLY A 145 -26.92 -37.78 -19.81
N TYR A 146 -26.22 -38.33 -18.82
CA TYR A 146 -26.38 -39.74 -18.44
C TYR A 146 -27.70 -40.02 -17.72
N SER A 147 -28.17 -39.13 -16.83
CA SER A 147 -29.48 -39.29 -16.17
C SER A 147 -30.66 -39.16 -17.14
N ALA A 148 -30.53 -38.39 -18.23
CA ALA A 148 -31.57 -38.27 -19.26
C ALA A 148 -31.65 -39.51 -20.18
N ASN A 149 -30.51 -40.19 -20.42
CA ASN A 149 -30.45 -41.38 -21.29
C ASN A 149 -30.54 -42.72 -20.52
N GLY A 150 -30.35 -42.73 -19.20
CA GLY A 150 -30.42 -43.94 -18.36
C GLY A 150 -31.81 -44.33 -17.85
N GLY A 151 -32.86 -43.56 -18.19
CA GLY A 151 -34.25 -43.79 -17.77
C GLY A 151 -35.13 -44.53 -18.79
N MET A 152 -34.54 -45.06 -19.86
CA MET A 152 -35.25 -45.90 -20.85
C MET A 152 -34.71 -47.33 -20.82
N ILE A 153 -35.05 -48.09 -19.78
CA ILE A 153 -35.13 -49.56 -19.81
C ILE A 153 -36.35 -49.97 -18.97
#